data_AF-W1XXU1-F1
#
_entry.id   AF-W1XXU1-F1
#
_cell.length_a   1.000
_cell.length_b   1.000
_cell.length_c   1.000
_cell.angle_alpha   90.00
_cell.angle_beta   90.00
_cell.angle_gamma   90.00
#
_symmetry.space_group_name_H-M   'P 1'
#
loop_
_entity.id
_entity.type
_entity.pdbx_description
1 polymer ?
#
loop_
_entity_poly.entity_id
_entity_poly.type
_entity_poly.pdbx_seq_one_letter_code
_entity_poly.pdbx_strand_id
1 'polypeptide(L)' 'EGCIYKNTFGSYFHGSFLSKNPEFADRLLTLALQKKYGQEVILESLKDEFELKAKQSIIERLKK' A
#
# COMPACT_ATOMS: atom_id res chain seq x y z
N GLU A 1 -12.07 -3.94 -5.27
CA GLU A 1 -13.32 -3.62 -4.57
C GLU A 1 -13.01 -2.87 -3.28
N GLY A 2 -13.89 -1.95 -2.86
CA GLY A 2 -13.65 -1.07 -1.72
C GLY A 2 -14.29 0.31 -1.92
N CYS A 3 -13.97 1.25 -1.03
CA CYS A 3 -14.42 2.63 -1.08
C CYS A 3 -13.22 3.57 -0.93
N ILE A 4 -13.19 4.65 -1.72
CA ILE A 4 -12.24 5.75 -1.52
C ILE A 4 -13.05 7.03 -1.33
N TYR A 5 -12.94 7.67 -0.17
CA TYR A 5 -13.52 8.97 0.10
C TYR A 5 -12.47 9.92 0.67
N LYS A 6 -12.02 10.88 -0.14
CA LYS A 6 -10.87 11.74 0.17
C LYS A 6 -9.64 10.87 0.52
N ASN A 7 -9.11 11.01 1.73
CA ASN A 7 -7.99 10.22 2.24
C ASN A 7 -8.44 9.01 3.08
N THR A 8 -9.71 8.60 2.95
CA THR A 8 -10.28 7.42 3.61
C THR A 8 -10.33 6.27 2.60
N PHE A 9 -9.70 5.15 2.96
CA PHE A 9 -9.62 3.95 2.13
C PHE A 9 -10.30 2.79 2.85
N GLY A 10 -11.38 2.29 2.26
CA GLY A 10 -12.12 1.12 2.72
C GLY A 10 -11.90 -0.05 1.78
N SER A 11 -11.72 -1.24 2.35
CA SER A 11 -11.43 -2.45 1.60
C SER A 11 -12.02 -3.66 2.31
N TYR A 12 -12.55 -4.60 1.56
CA TYR A 12 -12.96 -5.91 2.06
C TYR A 12 -11.79 -6.91 2.11
N PHE A 13 -10.58 -6.50 1.73
CA PHE A 13 -9.41 -7.35 1.90
C PHE A 13 -9.10 -7.53 3.39
N HIS A 14 -9.05 -8.79 3.81
CA HIS A 14 -8.64 -9.18 5.16
C HIS A 14 -7.20 -9.71 5.14
N GLY A 15 -6.49 -9.62 6.27
CA GLY A 15 -5.11 -10.08 6.41
C GLY A 15 -4.05 -9.04 6.00
N SER A 16 -2.84 -9.49 5.65
CA SER A 16 -1.67 -8.63 5.39
C SER A 16 -1.73 -7.92 4.03
N PHE A 17 -2.73 -7.05 3.85
CA PHE A 17 -2.94 -6.27 2.62
C PHE A 17 -1.78 -5.29 2.35
N LEU A 18 -1.33 -4.56 3.38
CA LEU A 18 -0.27 -3.55 3.23
C LEU A 18 1.08 -4.20 2.88
N SER A 19 1.42 -5.32 3.50
CA SER A 19 2.71 -6.01 3.30
C SER A 19 2.93 -6.56 1.88
N LYS A 20 1.90 -6.63 1.04
CA LYS A 20 2.03 -7.07 -0.36
C LYS A 20 1.79 -5.93 -1.35
N ASN A 21 1.49 -4.74 -0.85
CA ASN A 21 1.18 -3.57 -1.65
C ASN A 21 1.99 -2.37 -1.09
N PRO A 22 3.33 -2.41 -1.22
CA PRO A 22 4.22 -1.37 -0.68
C PRO A 22 3.83 0.02 -1.22
N GLU A 23 3.50 0.12 -2.51
CA GLU A 23 2.99 1.34 -3.15
C GLU A 23 1.79 1.97 -2.41
N PHE A 24 0.88 1.13 -1.90
CA PHE A 24 -0.30 1.60 -1.18
C PHE A 24 0.04 1.99 0.27
N ALA A 25 0.97 1.27 0.90
CA ALA A 25 1.49 1.63 2.20
C ALA A 25 2.21 2.99 2.16
N ASP A 26 3.06 3.21 1.16
CA ASP A 26 3.75 4.48 0.94
C ASP A 26 2.77 5.62 0.72
N ARG A 27 1.73 5.40 -0.08
CA ARG A 27 0.67 6.40 -0.27
C ARG A 27 -0.03 6.77 1.04
N LEU A 28 -0.34 5.80 1.90
CA LEU A 28 -0.94 6.07 3.21
C LEU A 28 0.01 6.88 4.11
N LEU A 29 1.29 6.49 4.14
CA LEU A 29 2.31 7.17 4.92
C LEU A 29 2.52 8.60 4.46
N THR A 30 2.67 8.83 3.16
CA THR A 30 2.83 10.16 2.57
C THR A 30 1.64 11.06 2.90
N LEU A 31 0.40 10.57 2.74
CA LEU A 31 -0.79 11.35 3.09
C LEU A 31 -0.88 11.68 4.58
N ALA A 32 -0.49 10.73 5.45
CA ALA A 32 -0.49 10.94 6.90
C ALA A 32 0.58 11.95 7.32
N LEU A 33 1.79 11.85 6.76
CA LEU A 33 2.91 12.74 7.05
C LEU A 33 2.66 14.14 6.50
N GLN A 34 2.15 14.27 5.28
CA GLN A 34 1.72 15.56 4.71
C GLN A 34 0.66 16.23 5.58
N LYS A 35 -0.34 15.48 6.05
CA LYS A 35 -1.36 16.03 6.96
C LYS A 35 -0.80 16.46 8.31
N LYS A 36 0.19 15.72 8.84
CA LYS A 36 0.78 15.98 10.16
C LYS A 36 1.75 17.17 10.14
N TYR A 37 2.58 17.27 9.10
CA TYR A 37 3.69 18.24 9.03
C TYR A 37 3.42 19.41 8.09
N GLY A 38 2.36 19.34 7.26
CA GLY A 38 1.99 20.43 6.35
C GLY A 38 2.97 20.66 5.20
N GLN A 39 3.88 19.72 4.96
CA GLN A 39 4.92 19.79 3.94
C GLN A 39 4.85 18.56 3.04
N GLU A 40 5.34 18.69 1.81
CA GLU A 40 5.51 17.56 0.91
C GLU A 40 6.63 16.66 1.45
N VAL A 41 6.26 15.46 1.89
CA VAL A 41 7.21 14.48 2.42
C VAL A 41 7.54 13.47 1.33
N ILE A 42 8.82 13.37 1.01
CA ILE A 42 9.36 12.40 0.05
C ILE A 42 9.85 11.21 0.86
N LEU A 43 9.26 10.04 0.63
CA LEU A 43 9.74 8.78 1.20
C LEU A 43 10.92 8.28 0.36
N GLU A 44 11.98 7.84 1.03
CA GLU A 44 13.11 7.20 0.36
C GLU A 44 12.68 5.83 -0.17
N SER A 45 13.12 5.50 -1.39
CA SER A 45 12.81 4.18 -1.97
C SER A 45 13.51 3.08 -1.19
N LEU A 46 12.74 2.09 -0.77
CA LEU A 46 13.23 0.89 -0.11
C LEU A 46 13.25 -0.29 -1.08
N LYS A 47 13.97 -1.34 -0.66
CA LYS A 47 14.08 -2.57 -1.43
C LYS A 47 12.85 -3.47 -1.18
N ASP A 48 11.85 -3.35 -2.05
CA ASP A 48 10.57 -4.09 -1.95
C ASP A 48 10.62 -5.54 -2.48
N GLU A 49 11.77 -6.21 -2.43
CA GLU A 49 11.98 -7.50 -3.11
C GLU A 49 11.04 -8.59 -2.59
N PHE A 50 10.82 -8.64 -1.27
CA PHE A 50 10.02 -9.70 -0.64
C PHE A 50 8.52 -9.46 -0.83
N GLU A 51 8.11 -8.21 -0.73
CA GLU A 51 6.74 -7.73 -0.90
C GLU A 51 6.25 -8.00 -2.32
N LEU A 52 7.09 -7.69 -3.31
CA LEU A 52 6.80 -7.95 -4.72
C LEU A 52 6.74 -9.45 -5.03
N LYS A 53 7.66 -10.27 -4.49
CA LYS A 53 7.59 -11.73 -4.60
C LYS A 53 6.31 -12.29 -3.96
N ALA A 54 5.93 -11.78 -2.79
CA ALA A 54 4.70 -12.19 -2.10
C ALA A 54 3.44 -11.81 -2.89
N LYS A 55 3.42 -10.63 -3.53
CA LYS A 55 2.36 -10.21 -4.46
C LYS A 55 2.27 -11.15 -5.66
N GLN A 56 3.41 -11.45 -6.28
CA GLN A 56 3.50 -12.32 -7.46
C GLN A 56 3.00 -13.74 -7.17
N SER A 57 3.37 -14.34 -6.03
CA SER A 57 2.90 -15.69 -5.64
C SER A 57 1.38 -15.81 -5.54
N ILE A 58 0.69 -14.75 -5.07
CA ILE A 58 -0.78 -14.73 -5.02
C ILE A 58 -1.36 -14.57 -6.43
N ILE A 59 -0.79 -13.70 -7.25
CA ILE A 59 -1.23 -13.51 -8.64
C ILE A 59 -1.14 -14.83 -9.41
N GLU A 60 -0.03 -15.56 -9.27
CA GLU A 60 0.15 -16.87 -9.90
C GLU A 60 -0.84 -17.91 -9.38
N ARG A 61 -1.10 -17.93 -8.07
CA ARG A 61 -2.10 -18.82 -7.49
C ARG A 61 -3.52 -18.56 -8.02
N LEU A 62 -3.87 -17.30 -8.27
CA LEU A 62 -5.20 -16.90 -8.77
C LEU A 62 -5.36 -17.06 -10.27
N LYS A 63 -4.27 -17.14 -11.04
CA LYS A 63 -4.29 -17.38 -12.50
C LYS A 63 -4.52 -18.86 -12.85
N LYS A 64 -4.42 -19.75 -11.87
CA LYS A 64 -4.61 -21.20 -12.02
C LYS A 64 -6.07 -21.57 -11.81
#